data_AF-A0A444Z043-F1
#
_entry.id   AF-A0A444Z043-F1
#
_cell.length_a   1.000
_cell.length_b   1.000
_cell.length_c   1.000
_cell.angle_alpha   90.00
_cell.angle_beta   90.00
_cell.angle_gamma   90.00
#
_symmetry.space_group_name_H-M   'P 1'
#
loop_
_entity.id
_entity.type
_entity.pdbx_description
1 polymer ?
#
loop_
_entity_poly.entity_id
_entity_poly.type
_entity_poly.pdbx_seq_one_letter_code
_entity_poly.pdbx_strand_id
1 'polypeptide(L)'
;MPESESDDNSAFDMTVNFASASQPCSDTAAIATADSSSSAIKVYMYDLPIRFTYGVIATRSASRGGGTPENLTSLSYPGHQHMGEWFLFLDMNRPESDRIGSPVTRVMDPEEAELFYLPFFSSLSQLVSTSQQGDGSEAAYSDEETQEALVEWLEGQKYWQRNGGRDHVFTAADPKSLLHVWIR
;
A
#
# COMPACT_ATOMS: atom_id res chain seq x y z
N MET A 1 63.78 -8.07 -4.26
CA MET A 1 63.23 -6.74 -4.58
C MET A 1 61.89 -6.98 -5.24
N PRO A 2 60.78 -6.52 -4.63
CA PRO A 2 59.45 -6.67 -5.18
C PRO A 2 59.14 -5.48 -6.09
N GLU A 3 58.64 -5.74 -7.30
CA GLU A 3 58.04 -4.71 -8.15
C GLU A 3 56.56 -4.60 -7.79
N SER A 4 56.18 -3.40 -7.35
CA SER A 4 54.86 -3.00 -6.92
C SER A 4 53.97 -2.65 -8.12
N GLU A 5 52.86 -3.36 -8.28
CA GLU A 5 51.72 -2.89 -9.08
C GLU A 5 51.09 -1.69 -8.37
N SER A 6 50.90 -0.60 -9.11
CA SER A 6 50.34 0.66 -8.63
C SER A 6 48.82 0.66 -8.73
N ASP A 7 48.15 0.74 -7.59
CA ASP A 7 46.72 1.04 -7.48
C ASP A 7 46.44 2.50 -7.89
N ASP A 8 45.74 2.71 -9.00
CA ASP A 8 45.21 4.01 -9.40
C ASP A 8 43.80 4.17 -8.83
N ASN A 9 43.72 4.76 -7.62
CA ASN A 9 42.47 5.12 -6.96
C ASN A 9 42.29 6.65 -7.05
N SER A 10 41.93 7.13 -8.24
CA SER A 10 41.55 8.52 -8.46
C SER A 10 40.04 8.71 -8.28
N ALA A 11 39.72 9.28 -7.12
CA ALA A 11 38.52 10.01 -6.71
C ALA A 11 37.39 10.18 -7.77
N PHE A 12 36.25 9.52 -7.49
CA PHE A 12 34.95 9.96 -8.02
C PHE A 12 34.53 11.24 -7.27
N ASP A 13 34.60 12.37 -7.96
CA ASP A 13 34.14 13.68 -7.49
C ASP A 13 32.61 13.72 -7.42
N MET A 14 32.06 13.87 -6.21
CA MET A 14 30.62 13.93 -5.92
C MET A 14 30.17 15.40 -5.79
N THR A 15 30.43 16.22 -6.81
CA THR A 15 29.99 17.61 -6.83
C THR A 15 29.17 17.91 -8.08
N VAL A 16 27.90 17.54 -8.07
CA VAL A 16 26.93 18.00 -9.08
C VAL A 16 26.41 19.38 -8.67
N ASN A 17 26.83 20.40 -9.43
CA ASN A 17 26.45 21.80 -9.21
C ASN A 17 25.09 22.07 -9.87
N PHE A 18 24.01 22.11 -9.08
CA PHE A 18 22.64 22.40 -9.53
C PHE A 18 22.42 23.91 -9.65
N ALA A 19 23.16 24.58 -10.54
CA ALA A 19 22.99 26.01 -10.75
C ALA A 19 23.28 26.40 -12.20
N SER A 20 22.37 26.06 -13.12
CA SER A 20 22.09 26.89 -14.31
C SER A 20 20.90 26.32 -15.12
N ALA A 21 19.69 26.80 -14.83
CA ALA A 21 18.57 26.83 -15.77
C ALA A 21 17.46 27.74 -15.21
N SER A 22 17.78 29.00 -14.93
CA SER A 22 16.75 30.01 -14.68
C SER A 22 16.24 30.56 -16.01
N GLN A 23 15.26 29.88 -16.60
CA GLN A 23 14.30 30.50 -17.52
C GLN A 23 12.98 30.71 -16.76
N PRO A 24 12.53 31.95 -16.53
CA PRO A 24 11.22 32.20 -15.93
C PRO A 24 10.12 31.95 -16.98
N CYS A 25 9.35 30.88 -16.81
CA CYS A 25 7.99 30.81 -17.37
C CYS A 25 7.12 31.77 -16.55
N SER A 26 6.77 32.91 -17.14
CA SER A 26 5.77 33.83 -16.60
C SER A 26 4.37 33.27 -16.83
N ASP A 27 3.97 32.31 -16.00
CA ASP A 27 2.57 32.06 -15.68
C ASP A 27 2.46 32.08 -14.16
N THR A 28 2.24 33.27 -13.60
CA THR A 28 1.87 33.43 -12.20
C THR A 28 0.44 32.92 -12.02
N ALA A 29 0.28 31.59 -12.04
CA ALA A 29 -0.84 30.97 -11.37
C ALA A 29 -0.63 31.26 -9.89
N ALA A 30 -1.36 32.26 -9.38
CA ALA A 30 -1.45 32.49 -7.96
C ALA A 30 -1.81 31.14 -7.31
N ILE A 31 -0.87 30.54 -6.60
CA ILE A 31 -1.17 29.50 -5.63
C ILE A 31 -2.05 30.23 -4.63
N ALA A 32 -3.36 30.09 -4.79
CA ALA A 32 -4.30 30.49 -3.78
C ALA A 32 -3.85 29.76 -2.52
N THR A 33 -3.23 30.50 -1.61
CA THR A 33 -3.12 30.08 -0.22
C THR A 33 -4.55 30.07 0.27
N ALA A 34 -5.23 28.94 0.03
CA ALA A 34 -6.47 28.67 0.70
C ALA A 34 -6.12 28.68 2.18
N ASP A 35 -6.59 29.71 2.88
CA ASP A 35 -6.89 29.61 4.29
C ASP A 35 -8.00 28.56 4.43
N SER A 36 -7.61 27.30 4.22
CA SER A 36 -8.40 26.17 4.61
C SER A 36 -7.92 25.86 6.02
N SER A 37 -8.76 26.13 7.01
CA SER A 37 -9.00 25.07 7.97
C SER A 37 -9.42 23.85 7.14
N SER A 38 -8.46 23.08 6.59
CA SER A 38 -8.80 21.92 5.78
C SER A 38 -9.44 20.96 6.74
N SER A 39 -10.77 20.83 6.63
CA SER A 39 -11.48 19.82 7.37
C SER A 39 -10.89 18.48 6.93
N ALA A 40 -10.38 17.70 7.88
CA ALA A 40 -9.87 16.38 7.60
C ALA A 40 -10.94 15.56 6.87
N ILE A 41 -10.55 14.86 5.80
CA ILE A 41 -11.49 14.10 4.97
C ILE A 41 -12.03 12.94 5.79
N LYS A 42 -13.36 12.75 5.79
CA LYS A 42 -14.00 11.64 6.47
C LYS A 42 -13.88 10.36 5.66
N VAL A 43 -13.19 9.37 6.22
CA VAL A 43 -12.93 8.10 5.54
C VAL A 43 -13.51 6.95 6.35
N TYR A 44 -14.37 6.16 5.73
CA TYR A 44 -14.79 4.87 6.28
C TYR A 44 -13.83 3.80 5.83
N MET A 45 -13.28 3.02 6.76
CA MET A 45 -12.47 1.85 6.43
C MET A 45 -13.34 0.60 6.47
N TYR A 46 -13.37 -0.15 5.38
CA TYR A 46 -14.10 -1.42 5.36
C TYR A 46 -13.50 -2.45 6.31
N ASP A 47 -14.39 -3.19 6.97
CA ASP A 47 -14.07 -4.43 7.66
C ASP A 47 -13.97 -5.58 6.63
N LEU A 48 -12.90 -5.57 5.85
CA LEU A 48 -12.62 -6.61 4.85
C LEU A 48 -12.46 -7.99 5.53
N PRO A 49 -12.89 -9.08 4.88
CA PRO A 49 -12.56 -10.43 5.33
C PRO A 49 -11.05 -10.59 5.55
N ILE A 50 -10.68 -11.27 6.65
CA ILE A 50 -9.29 -11.35 7.09
C ILE A 50 -8.33 -11.92 6.04
N ARG A 51 -8.84 -12.71 5.08
CA ARG A 51 -8.07 -13.23 3.94
C ARG A 51 -7.38 -12.15 3.10
N PHE A 52 -7.89 -10.91 3.11
CA PHE A 52 -7.34 -9.78 2.35
C PHE A 52 -6.30 -8.95 3.12
N THR A 53 -6.14 -9.18 4.42
CA THR A 53 -5.19 -8.47 5.30
C THR A 53 -4.24 -9.45 5.99
N TYR A 54 -4.47 -9.76 7.27
CA TYR A 54 -3.65 -10.63 8.09
C TYR A 54 -3.58 -12.06 7.56
N GLY A 55 -4.59 -12.52 6.83
CA GLY A 55 -4.57 -13.81 6.14
C GLY A 55 -3.43 -13.90 5.12
N VAL A 56 -3.16 -12.82 4.37
CA VAL A 56 -2.03 -12.77 3.44
C VAL A 56 -0.69 -12.86 4.18
N ILE A 57 -0.59 -12.17 5.33
CA ILE A 57 0.61 -12.24 6.20
C ILE A 57 0.81 -13.66 6.74
N ALA A 58 -0.28 -14.31 7.17
CA ALA A 58 -0.25 -15.68 7.68
C ALA A 58 0.21 -16.67 6.60
N THR A 59 -0.33 -16.57 5.39
CA THR A 59 0.09 -17.39 4.24
C THR A 59 1.57 -17.21 3.95
N ARG A 60 2.07 -15.95 3.97
CA ARG A 60 3.50 -15.69 3.80
C ARG A 60 4.37 -16.26 4.92
N SER A 61 3.89 -16.21 6.16
CA SER A 61 4.62 -16.78 7.29
C SER A 61 4.74 -18.30 7.13
N ALA A 62 3.63 -18.96 6.80
CA ALA A 62 3.56 -20.40 6.57
C ALA A 62 4.48 -20.85 5.42
N SER A 63 4.52 -20.11 4.31
CA SER A 63 5.39 -20.46 3.17
C SER A 63 6.89 -20.38 3.49
N ARG A 64 7.27 -19.73 4.60
CA ARG A 64 8.66 -19.64 5.08
C ARG A 64 8.94 -20.56 6.27
N GLY A 65 8.09 -21.55 6.50
CA GLY A 65 8.20 -22.49 7.63
C GLY A 65 7.72 -21.92 8.97
N GLY A 66 6.98 -20.81 8.96
CA GLY A 66 6.31 -20.29 10.14
C GLY A 66 5.15 -21.18 10.58
N GLY A 67 4.90 -21.27 11.89
CA GLY A 67 3.76 -22.00 12.44
C GLY A 67 2.43 -21.27 12.26
N THR A 68 1.32 -21.96 12.55
CA THR A 68 0.00 -21.34 12.59
C THR A 68 -0.09 -20.40 13.80
N PRO A 69 -0.36 -19.10 13.61
CA PRO A 69 -0.48 -18.16 14.72
C PRO A 69 -1.77 -18.42 15.50
N GLU A 70 -1.72 -18.30 16.83
CA GLU A 70 -2.93 -18.33 17.68
C GLU A 70 -3.83 -17.12 17.43
N ASN A 71 -3.22 -15.97 17.13
CA ASN A 71 -3.91 -14.73 16.82
C ASN A 71 -3.34 -14.12 15.54
N LEU A 72 -4.17 -13.98 14.49
CA LEU A 72 -3.73 -13.43 13.22
C LEU A 72 -3.40 -11.93 13.30
N THR A 73 -4.08 -11.18 14.18
CA THR A 73 -3.89 -9.72 14.31
C THR A 73 -2.59 -9.33 15.01
N SER A 74 -1.91 -10.28 15.67
CA SER A 74 -0.58 -10.05 16.23
C SER A 74 0.55 -10.18 15.20
N LEU A 75 0.24 -10.60 13.97
CA LEU A 75 1.23 -10.69 12.91
C LEU A 75 1.68 -9.30 12.47
N SER A 76 2.97 -9.20 12.16
CA SER A 76 3.56 -7.99 11.55
C SER A 76 3.74 -8.19 10.05
N TYR A 77 3.60 -7.09 9.30
CA TYR A 77 3.81 -7.12 7.86
C TYR A 77 5.25 -7.57 7.53
N PRO A 78 5.42 -8.53 6.61
CA PRO A 78 6.71 -9.16 6.39
C PRO A 78 7.57 -8.40 5.37
N GLY A 79 8.82 -8.12 5.74
CA GLY A 79 9.79 -7.43 4.89
C GLY A 79 9.67 -5.90 4.95
N HIS A 80 10.32 -5.21 4.01
CA HIS A 80 10.42 -3.74 4.00
C HIS A 80 9.88 -3.07 2.74
N GLN A 81 9.50 -3.85 1.72
CA GLN A 81 9.00 -3.33 0.44
C GLN A 81 7.47 -3.16 0.50
N HIS A 82 6.97 -2.13 -0.16
CA HIS A 82 5.53 -1.86 -0.31
C HIS A 82 4.74 -1.72 1.01
N MET A 83 5.40 -1.39 2.12
CA MET A 83 4.76 -1.27 3.44
C MET A 83 3.73 -0.12 3.57
N GLY A 84 3.51 0.67 2.52
CA GLY A 84 2.51 1.75 2.55
C GLY A 84 1.12 1.26 2.92
N GLU A 85 0.71 0.08 2.39
CA GLU A 85 -0.57 -0.55 2.71
C GLU A 85 -0.67 -0.94 4.19
N TRP A 86 0.44 -1.39 4.78
CA TRP A 86 0.51 -1.74 6.20
C TRP A 86 0.44 -0.52 7.11
N PHE A 87 1.24 0.51 6.84
CA PHE A 87 1.26 1.69 7.68
C PHE A 87 -0.04 2.48 7.61
N LEU A 88 -0.67 2.56 6.43
CA LEU A 88 -1.99 3.20 6.30
C LEU A 88 -3.06 2.41 7.05
N PHE A 89 -3.05 1.07 6.94
CA PHE A 89 -3.94 0.21 7.73
C PHE A 89 -3.73 0.37 9.24
N LEU A 90 -2.49 0.39 9.71
CA LEU A 90 -2.19 0.62 11.13
C LEU A 90 -2.63 2.01 11.59
N ASP A 91 -2.34 3.05 10.80
CA ASP A 91 -2.71 4.43 11.15
C ASP A 91 -4.23 4.58 11.28
N MET A 92 -4.99 4.04 10.32
CA MET A 92 -6.46 4.05 10.37
C MET A 92 -7.02 3.27 11.57
N ASN A 93 -6.28 2.32 12.16
CA ASN A 93 -6.69 1.58 13.35
C ASN A 93 -6.20 2.20 14.68
N ARG A 94 -5.43 3.28 14.64
CA ARG A 94 -5.06 4.00 15.86
C ARG A 94 -6.26 4.78 16.42
N PRO A 95 -6.32 4.98 17.74
CA PRO A 95 -7.28 5.90 18.33
C PRO A 95 -7.14 7.30 17.71
N GLU A 96 -8.26 7.98 17.47
CA GLU A 96 -8.25 9.34 16.91
C GLU A 96 -7.48 10.35 17.79
N SER A 97 -7.40 10.10 19.11
CA SER A 97 -6.56 10.88 20.03
C SER A 97 -5.07 10.86 19.69
N ASP A 98 -4.61 9.82 19.00
CA ASP A 98 -3.21 9.61 18.64
C ASP A 98 -2.92 10.08 17.21
N ARG A 99 -3.95 10.51 16.47
CA ARG A 99 -3.91 10.96 15.07
C ARG A 99 -4.07 12.48 14.94
N ILE A 100 -3.54 13.23 15.90
CA ILE A 100 -3.64 14.70 15.94
C ILE A 100 -3.00 15.30 14.69
N GLY A 101 -3.76 16.13 13.98
CA GLY A 101 -3.30 16.76 12.73
C GLY A 101 -3.34 15.83 11.51
N SER A 102 -3.95 14.65 11.62
CA SER A 102 -4.19 13.78 10.47
C SER A 102 -5.04 14.50 9.42
N PRO A 103 -4.69 14.42 8.13
CA PRO A 103 -5.52 14.96 7.04
C PRO A 103 -6.80 14.12 6.82
N VAL A 104 -6.93 12.99 7.51
CA VAL A 104 -8.03 12.04 7.42
C VAL A 104 -8.61 11.78 8.81
N THR A 105 -9.93 11.82 8.93
CA THR A 105 -10.66 11.36 10.13
C THR A 105 -11.32 10.04 9.80
N ARG A 106 -11.07 8.98 10.58
CA ARG A 106 -11.79 7.72 10.40
C ARG A 106 -13.20 7.85 10.95
N VAL A 107 -14.21 7.59 10.12
CA VAL A 107 -15.59 7.49 10.55
C VAL A 107 -16.00 6.02 10.69
N MET A 108 -16.88 5.75 11.65
CA MET A 108 -17.42 4.40 11.90
C MET A 108 -18.80 4.21 11.26
N ASP A 109 -19.50 5.29 10.91
CA ASP A 109 -20.72 5.24 10.11
C ASP A 109 -20.37 5.48 8.64
N PRO A 110 -20.62 4.51 7.74
CA PRO A 110 -20.36 4.68 6.31
C PRO A 110 -21.23 5.76 5.64
N GLU A 111 -22.35 6.18 6.24
CA GLU A 111 -23.16 7.30 5.72
C GLU A 111 -22.48 8.66 5.92
N GLU A 112 -21.52 8.76 6.85
CA GLU A 112 -20.72 9.97 7.07
C GLU A 112 -19.47 10.04 6.18
N ALA A 113 -19.20 9.00 5.40
CA ALA A 113 -17.97 8.85 4.66
C ALA A 113 -17.97 9.68 3.36
N GLU A 114 -16.88 10.42 3.14
CA GLU A 114 -16.58 11.07 1.86
C GLU A 114 -15.80 10.11 0.94
N LEU A 115 -14.96 9.25 1.53
CA LEU A 115 -14.24 8.18 0.83
C LEU A 115 -14.30 6.87 1.61
N PHE A 116 -14.14 5.78 0.89
CA PHE A 116 -14.05 4.44 1.44
C PHE A 116 -12.63 3.90 1.26
N TYR A 117 -11.96 3.59 2.36
CA TYR A 117 -10.66 2.92 2.32
C TYR A 117 -10.83 1.40 2.36
N LEU A 118 -10.16 0.73 1.42
CA LEU A 118 -10.09 -0.71 1.30
C LEU A 118 -8.70 -1.19 1.73
N PRO A 119 -8.55 -1.73 2.96
CA PRO A 119 -7.27 -2.23 3.43
C PRO A 119 -6.94 -3.59 2.80
N PHE A 120 -6.75 -3.66 1.49
CA PHE A 120 -6.26 -4.86 0.81
C PHE A 120 -4.73 -4.83 0.72
N PHE A 121 -4.06 -5.89 1.20
CA PHE A 121 -2.61 -6.04 1.09
C PHE A 121 -2.21 -6.58 -0.29
N SER A 122 -2.45 -5.76 -1.32
CA SER A 122 -2.36 -6.12 -2.72
C SER A 122 -0.93 -6.46 -3.15
N SER A 123 0.04 -5.68 -2.70
CA SER A 123 1.45 -5.87 -3.06
C SER A 123 2.02 -7.09 -2.33
N LEU A 124 1.57 -7.32 -1.08
CA LEU A 124 1.90 -8.55 -0.37
C LEU A 124 1.30 -9.79 -1.05
N SER A 125 0.05 -9.72 -1.48
CA SER A 125 -0.69 -10.81 -2.13
C SER A 125 0.07 -11.30 -3.38
N GLN A 126 0.45 -10.38 -4.26
CA GLN A 126 1.26 -10.69 -5.44
C GLN A 126 2.61 -11.31 -5.08
N LEU A 127 3.30 -10.77 -4.07
CA LEU A 127 4.59 -11.29 -3.61
C LEU A 127 4.48 -12.72 -3.05
N VAL A 128 3.40 -13.02 -2.32
CA VAL A 128 3.13 -14.38 -1.83
C VAL A 128 2.92 -15.33 -3.00
N SER A 129 2.05 -14.97 -3.95
CA SER A 129 1.73 -15.83 -5.10
C SER A 129 2.97 -16.15 -5.93
N THR A 130 3.77 -15.12 -6.27
CA THR A 130 5.01 -15.30 -7.06
C THR A 130 6.07 -16.12 -6.31
N SER A 131 6.15 -16.02 -4.99
CA SER A 131 7.10 -16.80 -4.18
C SER A 131 6.77 -18.30 -4.13
N GLN A 132 5.48 -18.66 -4.18
CA GLN A 132 5.04 -20.05 -4.09
C GLN A 132 5.02 -20.76 -5.45
N GLN A 133 4.85 -20.03 -6.55
CA GLN A 133 4.96 -20.59 -7.91
C GLN A 133 6.34 -21.23 -8.17
N GLY A 134 7.38 -20.79 -7.48
CA GLY A 134 8.74 -21.36 -7.59
C GLY A 134 8.98 -22.63 -6.76
N ASP A 135 8.08 -22.99 -5.85
CA ASP A 135 8.30 -24.04 -4.83
C ASP A 135 7.56 -25.36 -5.10
N GLY A 136 6.79 -25.44 -6.20
CA GLY A 136 6.12 -26.68 -6.61
C GLY A 136 4.99 -27.16 -5.67
N SER A 137 4.49 -26.29 -4.79
CA SER A 137 3.40 -26.60 -3.85
C SER A 137 2.05 -26.72 -4.57
N GLU A 138 1.33 -27.85 -4.39
CA GLU A 138 0.01 -28.11 -5.02
C GLU A 138 -1.14 -27.21 -4.52
N ALA A 139 -1.00 -26.55 -3.36
CA ALA A 139 -1.97 -25.60 -2.82
C ALA A 139 -1.37 -24.18 -2.79
N ALA A 140 -0.85 -23.71 -3.93
CA ALA A 140 -0.26 -22.39 -4.06
C ALA A 140 -1.34 -21.30 -3.94
N TYR A 141 -1.08 -20.29 -3.11
CA TYR A 141 -1.86 -19.07 -3.06
C TYR A 141 -1.92 -18.40 -4.44
N SER A 142 -3.13 -18.02 -4.86
CA SER A 142 -3.35 -17.31 -6.12
C SER A 142 -3.72 -15.85 -5.86
N ASP A 143 -2.86 -14.94 -6.32
CA ASP A 143 -3.16 -13.51 -6.30
C ASP A 143 -4.32 -13.17 -7.24
N GLU A 144 -4.43 -13.85 -8.38
CA GLU A 144 -5.54 -13.69 -9.32
C GLU A 144 -6.88 -14.03 -8.66
N GLU A 145 -6.99 -15.21 -8.03
CA GLU A 145 -8.21 -15.61 -7.31
C GLU A 145 -8.50 -14.66 -6.15
N THR A 146 -7.47 -14.18 -5.46
CA THR A 146 -7.67 -13.23 -4.36
C THR A 146 -8.22 -11.89 -4.86
N GLN A 147 -7.73 -11.39 -5.99
CA GLN A 147 -8.26 -10.16 -6.60
C GLN A 147 -9.71 -10.37 -7.10
N GLU A 148 -10.02 -11.51 -7.71
CA GLU A 148 -11.39 -11.83 -8.15
C GLU A 148 -12.35 -11.93 -6.96
N ALA A 149 -11.96 -12.63 -5.90
CA ALA A 149 -12.75 -12.75 -4.67
C ALA A 149 -12.96 -11.39 -3.98
N LEU A 150 -11.97 -10.48 -4.05
CA LEU A 150 -12.13 -9.12 -3.55
C LEU A 150 -13.21 -8.37 -4.33
N VAL A 151 -13.21 -8.49 -5.66
CA VAL A 151 -14.21 -7.81 -6.49
C VAL A 151 -15.59 -8.40 -6.30
N GLU A 152 -15.74 -9.72 -6.24
CA GLU A 152 -17.01 -10.36 -5.89
C GLU A 152 -17.53 -9.86 -4.54
N TRP A 153 -16.65 -9.75 -3.53
CA TRP A 153 -17.03 -9.21 -2.23
C TRP A 153 -17.46 -7.74 -2.31
N LEU A 154 -16.75 -6.91 -3.08
CA LEU A 154 -17.05 -5.49 -3.27
C LEU A 154 -18.38 -5.27 -3.99
N GLU A 155 -18.66 -6.06 -5.03
CA GLU A 155 -19.90 -6.01 -5.78
C GLU A 155 -21.13 -6.30 -4.90
N GLY A 156 -20.97 -7.04 -3.80
CA GLY A 156 -22.00 -7.24 -2.79
C GLY A 156 -22.26 -6.04 -1.85
N GLN A 157 -21.41 -5.01 -1.85
CA GLN A 157 -21.50 -3.91 -0.88
C GLN A 157 -22.41 -2.77 -1.38
N LYS A 158 -23.35 -2.34 -0.53
CA LYS A 158 -24.27 -1.20 -0.80
C LYS A 158 -23.53 0.05 -1.29
N TYR A 159 -22.46 0.46 -0.58
CA TYR A 159 -21.74 1.69 -0.89
C TYR A 159 -20.87 1.59 -2.14
N TRP A 160 -20.38 0.38 -2.46
CA TRP A 160 -19.71 0.12 -3.74
C TRP A 160 -20.67 0.32 -4.91
N GLN A 161 -21.84 -0.34 -4.85
CA GLN A 161 -22.87 -0.26 -5.89
C GLN A 161 -23.40 1.17 -6.09
N ARG A 162 -23.53 1.95 -5.01
CA ARG A 162 -24.02 3.34 -5.03
C ARG A 162 -23.27 4.22 -6.03
N ASN A 163 -21.95 4.08 -6.10
CA ASN A 163 -21.10 4.98 -6.88
C ASN A 163 -20.18 4.23 -7.86
N GLY A 164 -20.37 2.91 -8.03
CA GLY A 164 -19.54 2.06 -8.87
C GLY A 164 -18.07 2.07 -8.46
N GLY A 165 -17.79 2.16 -7.15
CA GLY A 165 -16.42 2.15 -6.62
C GLY A 165 -15.60 3.43 -6.81
N ARG A 166 -16.17 4.52 -7.35
CA ARG A 166 -15.41 5.76 -7.64
C ARG A 166 -14.91 6.50 -6.40
N ASP A 167 -15.55 6.29 -5.26
CA ASP A 167 -15.20 6.83 -3.95
C ASP A 167 -14.38 5.82 -3.10
N HIS A 168 -13.93 4.71 -3.70
CA HIS A 168 -13.17 3.66 -3.02
C HIS A 168 -11.68 3.75 -3.37
N VAL A 169 -10.85 3.70 -2.34
CA VAL A 169 -9.40 3.83 -2.44
C VAL A 169 -8.74 2.61 -1.82
N PHE A 170 -7.79 2.01 -2.54
CA PHE A 170 -6.89 0.96 -2.04
C PHE A 170 -5.44 1.35 -2.34
N THR A 171 -4.50 0.70 -1.65
CA THR A 171 -3.07 0.87 -1.91
C THR A 171 -2.58 -0.20 -2.89
N ALA A 172 -1.84 0.21 -3.91
CA ALA A 172 -1.30 -0.66 -4.96
C ALA A 172 0.14 -0.23 -5.28
N ALA A 173 1.05 -0.50 -4.35
CA ALA A 173 2.42 0.01 -4.43
C ALA A 173 3.30 -0.77 -5.42
N ASP A 174 3.04 -2.07 -5.62
CA ASP A 174 3.65 -2.84 -6.71
C ASP A 174 2.85 -2.64 -8.01
N PRO A 175 3.49 -2.33 -9.16
CA PRO A 175 2.81 -2.15 -10.44
C PRO A 175 1.92 -3.31 -10.91
N LYS A 176 2.13 -4.53 -10.39
CA LYS A 176 1.37 -5.73 -10.75
C LYS A 176 0.32 -6.12 -9.70
N SER A 177 0.20 -5.37 -8.61
CA SER A 177 -0.64 -5.75 -7.45
C SER A 177 -2.15 -5.77 -7.73
N LEU A 178 -2.58 -5.30 -8.91
CA LEU A 178 -3.98 -5.23 -9.35
C LEU A 178 -4.16 -5.65 -10.81
N LEU A 179 -3.20 -6.43 -11.33
CA LEU A 179 -3.11 -6.76 -12.74
C LEU A 179 -4.35 -7.50 -13.29
N HIS A 180 -5.02 -8.31 -12.49
CA HIS A 180 -5.97 -9.29 -13.00
C HIS A 180 -7.39 -8.74 -13.20
N VAL A 181 -7.77 -7.73 -12.40
CA VAL A 181 -9.16 -7.24 -12.35
C VAL A 181 -9.32 -5.79 -12.81
N TRP A 182 -8.29 -4.94 -12.67
CA TRP A 182 -8.42 -3.49 -12.88
C TRP A 182 -7.81 -2.98 -14.19
N ILE A 183 -6.97 -3.80 -14.81
CA ILE A 183 -6.32 -3.51 -16.11
C ILE A 183 -6.73 -4.63 -17.07
N ARG A 184 -7.95 -4.55 -17.60
CA ARG A 184 -8.43 -5.40 -18.71
C ARG A 184 -8.79 -4.55 -19.92
#